data_AF-A0A1I7HUQ7-F1
#
_entry.id   AF-A0A1I7HUQ7-F1
#
_cell.length_a   1.000
_cell.length_b   1.000
_cell.length_c   1.000
_cell.angle_alpha   90.00
_cell.angle_beta   90.00
_cell.angle_gamma   90.00
#
_symmetry.space_group_name_H-M   'P 1'
#
loop_
_entity.id
_entity.type
_entity.pdbx_description
1 polymer ?
#
loop_
_entity_poly.entity_id
_entity_poly.type
_entity_poly.pdbx_seq_one_letter_code
_entity_poly.pdbx_strand_id
1 'polypeptide(L)'
;MDFKRRRLAVTLRNQLNYPLQFNPFVFSKLFLLWVAVGIVGGVIAGFYWTVLEGLLHFLAQFQGLYVIPIMAVAGLLAGLVIHFLGDPGEMDLIVNNIRFKGGRLEPKNNPSMILSSWICIASGGSAGPEAPLVQVVGSTGTWIARKLRIKGEDLRSLSIAGMAAAFTALFGAPLGGSLFALEIQHHKHISEYYQALMPALVASCSSYVIFLLITHIGIGPTWVFPMFATPELNDFFYAMLYALAGTAAGWLFILTVRQSRVVFKKLSVPIYIKMMVGGLLIGTIAYFVPLSRYFSHDELNVLLEEQFTLEFLFILLGAKILAIAFTVTSGWRGGFIIPLFFVGATVGLIVNAVFPGQNLPLIMVSCMAAINACVTRTPISTTILLATLTGFHHFIPILFASLTGFFLAPKTPLINAQLGMKE
;
A
#
# COMPACT_ATOMS: atom_id res chain seq x y z
N MET A 1 8.40 -62.70 -18.81
CA MET A 1 8.09 -61.37 -19.37
C MET A 1 6.61 -60.99 -19.29
N ASP A 2 5.69 -61.96 -19.32
CA ASP A 2 4.25 -61.71 -19.49
C ASP A 2 3.53 -61.16 -18.24
N PHE A 3 3.92 -61.60 -17.04
CA PHE A 3 3.33 -61.14 -15.76
C PHE A 3 3.56 -59.65 -15.46
N LYS A 4 4.76 -59.11 -15.77
CA LYS A 4 5.06 -57.69 -15.57
C LYS A 4 4.22 -56.80 -16.49
N ARG A 5 3.97 -57.23 -17.74
CA ARG A 5 3.13 -56.52 -18.70
C ARG A 5 1.66 -56.51 -18.27
N ARG A 6 1.13 -57.63 -17.78
CA ARG A 6 -0.24 -57.70 -17.25
C ARG A 6 -0.42 -56.82 -16.01
N ARG A 7 0.54 -56.81 -15.08
CA ARG A 7 0.47 -55.94 -13.90
C ARG A 7 0.52 -54.46 -14.28
N LEU A 8 1.39 -54.07 -15.21
CA LEU A 8 1.45 -52.70 -15.74
C LEU A 8 0.13 -52.29 -16.39
N ALA A 9 -0.48 -53.17 -17.20
CA ALA A 9 -1.76 -52.92 -17.85
C ALA A 9 -2.91 -52.75 -16.85
N VAL A 10 -2.94 -53.54 -15.78
CA VAL A 10 -3.95 -53.39 -14.70
C VAL A 10 -3.72 -52.09 -13.92
N THR A 11 -2.47 -51.73 -13.60
CA THR A 11 -2.17 -50.47 -12.91
C THR A 11 -2.54 -49.25 -13.77
N LEU A 12 -2.22 -49.27 -15.07
CA LEU A 12 -2.59 -48.20 -16.01
C LEU A 12 -4.11 -48.11 -16.18
N ARG A 13 -4.80 -49.25 -16.32
CA ARG A 13 -6.27 -49.30 -16.37
C ARG A 13 -6.89 -48.76 -15.07
N ASN A 14 -6.34 -49.11 -13.91
CA ASN A 14 -6.82 -48.60 -12.64
C ASN A 14 -6.55 -47.10 -12.49
N GLN A 15 -5.40 -46.60 -12.94
CA GLN A 15 -5.09 -45.16 -12.97
C GLN A 15 -6.03 -44.37 -13.90
N LEU A 16 -6.35 -44.92 -15.07
CA LEU A 16 -7.31 -44.35 -16.02
C LEU A 16 -8.77 -44.42 -15.52
N ASN A 17 -9.07 -45.39 -14.65
CA ASN A 17 -10.40 -45.60 -14.06
C ASN A 17 -10.63 -44.80 -12.78
N TYR A 18 -9.66 -44.04 -12.26
CA TYR A 18 -9.96 -43.05 -11.23
C TYR A 18 -10.77 -41.92 -11.89
N PRO A 19 -12.05 -41.73 -11.54
CA PRO A 19 -12.81 -40.63 -12.09
C PRO A 19 -12.11 -39.32 -11.74
N LEU A 20 -11.90 -38.46 -12.74
CA LEU A 20 -11.40 -37.11 -12.53
C LEU A 20 -12.44 -36.33 -11.72
N GLN A 21 -12.33 -36.37 -10.38
CA GLN A 21 -13.18 -35.61 -9.47
C GLN A 21 -12.52 -34.27 -9.17
N PHE A 22 -13.33 -33.21 -9.07
CA PHE A 22 -12.84 -31.92 -8.61
C PHE A 22 -12.25 -32.04 -7.20
N ASN A 23 -11.17 -31.31 -6.93
CA ASN A 23 -10.62 -31.24 -5.60
C ASN A 23 -11.71 -30.69 -4.65
N PRO A 24 -12.15 -31.44 -3.62
CA PRO A 24 -13.24 -31.03 -2.74
C PRO A 24 -12.94 -29.70 -2.01
N PHE A 25 -11.67 -29.28 -1.96
CA PHE A 25 -11.25 -27.98 -1.45
C PHE A 25 -11.85 -26.79 -2.22
N VAL A 26 -12.01 -26.90 -3.55
CA VAL A 26 -12.47 -25.80 -4.43
C VAL A 26 -13.92 -25.42 -4.18
N PHE A 27 -14.76 -26.35 -3.72
CA PHE A 27 -16.17 -26.09 -3.40
C PHE A 27 -16.46 -26.18 -1.90
N SER A 28 -15.42 -26.07 -1.07
CA SER A 28 -15.58 -26.06 0.38
C SER A 28 -16.29 -24.78 0.84
N LYS A 29 -17.01 -24.87 1.98
CA LYS A 29 -17.65 -23.70 2.62
C LYS A 29 -16.64 -22.58 2.92
N LEU A 30 -15.39 -22.95 3.20
CA LEU A 30 -14.30 -22.00 3.47
C LEU A 30 -13.88 -21.26 2.21
N PHE A 31 -13.74 -21.94 1.07
CA PHE A 31 -13.44 -21.29 -0.20
C PHE A 31 -14.51 -20.26 -0.58
N LEU A 32 -15.79 -20.65 -0.50
CA LEU A 32 -16.91 -19.73 -0.77
C LEU A 32 -16.93 -18.54 0.19
N LEU A 33 -16.52 -18.74 1.44
CA LEU A 33 -16.39 -17.67 2.41
C LEU A 33 -15.29 -16.68 2.02
N TRP A 34 -14.13 -17.15 1.56
CA TRP A 34 -13.04 -16.28 1.09
C TRP A 34 -13.46 -15.46 -0.13
N VAL A 35 -14.17 -16.07 -1.07
CA VAL A 35 -14.79 -15.37 -2.21
C VAL A 35 -15.77 -14.31 -1.72
N ALA A 36 -16.64 -14.64 -0.75
CA ALA A 36 -17.60 -13.68 -0.21
C ALA A 36 -16.92 -12.48 0.48
N VAL A 37 -15.85 -12.72 1.26
CA VAL A 37 -15.04 -11.63 1.85
C VAL A 37 -14.45 -10.74 0.76
N GLY A 38 -13.90 -11.34 -0.30
CA GLY A 38 -13.37 -10.60 -1.43
C GLY A 38 -14.42 -9.78 -2.18
N ILE A 39 -15.60 -10.34 -2.47
CA ILE A 39 -16.72 -9.62 -3.10
C ILE A 39 -17.13 -8.42 -2.25
N VAL A 40 -17.36 -8.63 -0.94
CA VAL A 40 -17.72 -7.53 -0.04
C VAL A 40 -16.61 -6.48 0.02
N GLY A 41 -15.34 -6.91 0.05
CA GLY A 41 -14.20 -6.01 0.01
C GLY A 41 -14.12 -5.18 -1.26
N GLY A 42 -14.36 -5.79 -2.42
CA GLY A 42 -14.41 -5.11 -3.71
C GLY A 42 -15.56 -4.10 -3.79
N VAL A 43 -16.74 -4.42 -3.25
CA VAL A 43 -17.86 -3.46 -3.16
C VAL A 43 -17.50 -2.25 -2.31
N ILE A 44 -16.94 -2.49 -1.11
CA ILE A 44 -16.53 -1.42 -0.20
C ILE A 44 -15.45 -0.55 -0.86
N ALA A 45 -14.43 -1.17 -1.45
CA ALA A 45 -13.32 -0.46 -2.09
C ALA A 45 -13.79 0.32 -3.32
N GLY A 46 -14.64 -0.27 -4.16
CA GLY A 46 -15.19 0.39 -5.34
C GLY A 46 -16.02 1.61 -4.97
N PHE A 47 -16.97 1.46 -4.03
CA PHE A 47 -17.76 2.58 -3.53
C PHE A 47 -16.90 3.68 -2.89
N TYR A 48 -15.94 3.28 -2.05
CA TYR A 48 -15.02 4.22 -1.41
C TYR A 48 -14.21 5.02 -2.45
N TRP A 49 -13.72 4.34 -3.48
CA TRP A 49 -12.96 4.95 -4.56
C TRP A 49 -13.82 5.93 -5.36
N THR A 50 -15.01 5.53 -5.82
CA THR A 50 -15.91 6.41 -6.60
C THR A 50 -16.26 7.70 -5.85
N VAL A 51 -16.52 7.61 -4.54
CA VAL A 51 -16.77 8.80 -3.72
C VAL A 51 -15.51 9.64 -3.56
N LEU A 52 -14.37 9.01 -3.31
CA LEU A 52 -13.09 9.70 -3.16
C LEU A 52 -12.71 10.46 -4.44
N GLU A 53 -12.86 9.83 -5.60
CA GLU A 53 -12.58 10.41 -6.92
C GLU A 53 -13.48 11.62 -7.19
N GLY A 54 -14.78 11.52 -6.89
CA GLY A 54 -15.69 12.66 -6.99
C GLY A 54 -15.28 13.84 -6.08
N LEU A 55 -14.85 13.56 -4.85
CA LEU A 55 -14.37 14.58 -3.92
C LEU A 55 -13.03 15.20 -4.37
N LEU A 56 -12.12 14.39 -4.92
CA LEU A 56 -10.85 14.84 -5.49
C LEU A 56 -11.10 15.83 -6.64
N HIS A 57 -11.96 15.46 -7.60
CA HIS A 57 -12.31 16.35 -8.71
C HIS A 57 -12.95 17.66 -8.25
N PHE A 58 -13.84 17.60 -7.25
CA PHE A 58 -14.45 18.80 -6.69
C PHE A 58 -13.42 19.72 -6.02
N LEU A 59 -12.53 19.16 -5.18
CA LEU A 59 -11.56 19.95 -4.42
C LEU A 59 -10.34 20.38 -5.25
N ALA A 60 -10.07 19.71 -6.38
CA ALA A 60 -9.01 20.09 -7.32
C ALA A 60 -9.30 21.44 -8.03
N GLN A 61 -10.55 21.88 -8.06
CA GLN A 61 -10.93 23.20 -8.60
C GLN A 61 -10.34 24.36 -7.78
N PHE A 62 -10.02 24.13 -6.51
CA PHE A 62 -9.42 25.14 -5.65
C PHE A 62 -7.90 25.08 -5.70
N GLN A 63 -7.30 26.11 -6.29
CA GLN A 63 -5.87 26.25 -6.53
C GLN A 63 -5.32 27.56 -5.95
N GLY A 64 -3.99 27.70 -5.97
CA GLY A 64 -3.31 28.89 -5.48
C GLY A 64 -3.48 29.10 -3.97
N LEU A 65 -3.67 30.34 -3.55
CA LEU A 65 -3.69 30.71 -2.13
C LEU A 65 -4.85 30.06 -1.34
N TYR A 66 -5.93 29.65 -2.01
CA TYR A 66 -7.08 28.98 -1.39
C TYR A 66 -6.75 27.58 -0.84
N VAL A 67 -5.66 26.95 -1.31
CA VAL A 67 -5.25 25.61 -0.84
C VAL A 67 -4.97 25.62 0.67
N ILE A 68 -4.34 26.68 1.18
CA ILE A 68 -3.97 26.80 2.60
C ILE A 68 -5.20 26.75 3.52
N PRO A 69 -6.19 27.67 3.40
CA PRO A 69 -7.37 27.63 4.26
C PRO A 69 -8.22 26.39 4.04
N ILE A 70 -8.32 25.86 2.83
CA ILE A 70 -9.10 24.64 2.55
C ILE A 70 -8.50 23.44 3.29
N MET A 71 -7.19 23.26 3.23
CA MET A 71 -6.55 22.14 3.92
C MET A 71 -6.61 22.31 5.45
N ALA A 72 -6.50 23.53 5.95
CA ALA A 72 -6.71 23.81 7.38
C ALA A 72 -8.12 23.42 7.85
N VAL A 73 -9.14 23.86 7.13
CA VAL A 73 -10.55 23.54 7.43
C VAL A 73 -10.81 22.05 7.28
N ALA A 74 -10.28 21.39 6.26
CA ALA A 74 -10.38 19.95 6.10
C ALA A 74 -9.77 19.20 7.29
N GLY A 75 -8.60 19.62 7.76
CA GLY A 75 -7.97 19.07 8.96
C GLY A 75 -8.84 19.24 10.21
N LEU A 76 -9.43 20.42 10.40
CA LEU A 76 -10.38 20.69 11.48
C LEU A 76 -11.60 19.75 11.41
N LEU A 77 -12.24 19.64 10.24
CA LEU A 77 -13.42 18.80 10.03
C LEU A 77 -13.11 17.31 10.23
N ALA A 78 -12.02 16.81 9.65
CA ALA A 78 -11.60 15.42 9.83
C ALA A 78 -11.27 15.11 11.30
N GLY A 79 -10.67 16.06 12.02
CA GLY A 79 -10.42 15.90 13.44
C GLY A 79 -11.68 15.99 14.30
N LEU A 80 -12.70 16.77 13.90
CA LEU A 80 -14.02 16.78 14.55
C LEU A 80 -14.72 15.43 14.35
N VAL A 81 -14.66 14.86 13.15
CA VAL A 81 -15.16 13.50 12.88
C VAL A 81 -14.53 12.50 13.84
N ILE A 82 -13.20 12.52 13.99
CA ILE A 82 -12.49 11.63 14.92
C ILE A 82 -12.87 11.92 16.38
N HIS A 83 -13.03 13.18 16.75
CA HIS A 83 -13.42 13.57 18.11
C HIS A 83 -14.78 13.02 18.51
N PHE A 84 -15.76 13.03 17.59
CA PHE A 84 -17.13 12.58 17.87
C PHE A 84 -17.35 11.08 17.63
N LEU A 85 -16.73 10.49 16.59
CA LEU A 85 -16.93 9.08 16.21
C LEU A 85 -15.88 8.13 16.79
N GLY A 86 -14.80 8.67 17.38
CA GLY A 86 -13.72 7.91 18.01
C GLY A 86 -12.52 7.64 17.08
N ASP A 87 -11.34 7.48 17.67
CA ASP A 87 -10.09 7.28 16.91
C ASP A 87 -10.07 5.90 16.22
N PRO A 88 -10.05 5.83 14.89
CA PRO A 88 -9.97 4.56 14.18
C PRO A 88 -8.56 3.94 14.24
N GLY A 89 -7.51 4.71 14.57
CA GLY A 89 -6.13 4.26 14.57
C GLY A 89 -5.39 4.48 13.25
N GLU A 90 -4.11 4.12 13.24
CA GLU A 90 -3.20 4.20 12.08
C GLU A 90 -2.78 2.78 11.65
N MET A 91 -1.97 2.68 10.59
CA MET A 91 -1.42 1.41 10.09
C MET A 91 -0.71 0.58 11.18
N ASP A 92 -0.05 1.23 12.15
CA ASP A 92 0.59 0.56 13.28
C ASP A 92 -0.41 -0.17 14.17
N LEU A 93 -1.62 0.37 14.37
CA LEU A 93 -2.69 -0.29 15.11
C LEU A 93 -3.19 -1.54 14.37
N ILE A 94 -3.29 -1.48 13.03
CA ILE A 94 -3.70 -2.62 12.20
C ILE A 94 -2.70 -3.76 12.40
N VAL A 95 -1.40 -3.48 12.25
CA VAL A 95 -0.34 -4.49 12.42
C VAL A 95 -0.32 -5.04 13.85
N ASN A 96 -0.44 -4.18 14.86
CA ASN A 96 -0.50 -4.58 16.26
C ASN A 96 -1.67 -5.54 16.53
N ASN A 97 -2.86 -5.22 16.02
CA ASN A 97 -4.06 -6.03 16.22
C ASN A 97 -3.96 -7.41 15.56
N ILE A 98 -3.37 -7.49 14.36
CA ILE A 98 -3.18 -8.77 13.66
C ILE A 98 -2.28 -9.70 14.47
N ARG A 99 -1.16 -9.17 14.96
CA ARG A 99 -0.16 -9.96 15.70
C ARG A 99 -0.58 -10.28 17.11
N PHE A 100 -0.90 -9.25 17.89
CA PHE A 100 -1.01 -9.36 19.34
C PHE A 100 -2.45 -9.46 19.85
N LYS A 101 -3.46 -9.06 19.06
CA LYS A 101 -4.88 -9.16 19.43
C LYS A 101 -5.61 -10.27 18.66
N GLY A 102 -4.88 -11.33 18.30
CA GLY A 102 -5.46 -12.54 17.70
C GLY A 102 -6.10 -12.31 16.33
N GLY A 103 -5.58 -11.38 15.52
CA GLY A 103 -6.11 -11.12 14.18
C GLY A 103 -7.31 -10.18 14.12
N ARG A 104 -7.76 -9.62 15.25
CA ARG A 104 -9.05 -8.91 15.31
C ARG A 104 -8.92 -7.44 14.99
N LEU A 105 -9.54 -7.02 13.89
CA LEU A 105 -9.72 -5.61 13.54
C LEU A 105 -11.15 -5.19 13.88
N GLU A 106 -11.32 -4.19 14.75
CA GLU A 106 -12.63 -3.79 15.23
C GLU A 106 -13.35 -2.87 14.23
N PRO A 107 -14.56 -3.22 13.76
CA PRO A 107 -15.28 -2.42 12.76
C PRO A 107 -15.95 -1.16 13.34
N LYS A 108 -15.95 -1.01 14.67
CA LYS A 108 -16.68 0.07 15.38
C LYS A 108 -16.33 1.46 14.85
N ASN A 109 -15.05 1.69 14.54
CA ASN A 109 -14.57 2.99 14.12
C ASN A 109 -14.44 3.12 12.59
N ASN A 110 -14.97 2.17 11.82
CA ASN A 110 -14.96 2.25 10.35
C ASN A 110 -15.65 3.52 9.80
N PRO A 111 -16.81 3.98 10.33
CA PRO A 111 -17.39 5.24 9.89
C PRO A 111 -16.46 6.44 10.10
N SER A 112 -15.77 6.49 11.24
CA SER A 112 -14.77 7.52 11.49
C SER A 112 -13.61 7.44 10.51
N MET A 113 -13.11 6.22 10.23
CA MET A 113 -12.01 6.01 9.28
C MET A 113 -12.39 6.52 7.89
N ILE A 114 -13.54 6.08 7.35
CA ILE A 114 -14.01 6.43 6.01
C ILE A 114 -14.21 7.94 5.85
N LEU A 115 -14.95 8.56 6.78
CA LEU A 115 -15.28 9.98 6.68
C LEU A 115 -14.04 10.86 6.85
N SER A 116 -13.20 10.57 7.85
CA SER A 116 -11.98 11.36 8.06
C SER A 116 -10.96 11.17 6.95
N SER A 117 -10.83 9.96 6.37
CA SER A 117 -9.90 9.71 5.28
C SER A 117 -10.36 10.34 3.97
N TRP A 118 -11.65 10.32 3.64
CA TRP A 118 -12.17 11.07 2.48
C TRP A 118 -11.84 12.55 2.58
N ILE A 119 -12.08 13.18 3.73
CA ILE A 119 -11.76 14.60 3.93
C ILE A 119 -10.25 14.85 3.83
N CYS A 120 -9.43 14.03 4.48
CA CYS A 120 -7.97 14.19 4.49
C CYS A 120 -7.37 14.01 3.08
N ILE A 121 -7.73 12.93 2.39
CA ILE A 121 -7.13 12.58 1.10
C ILE A 121 -7.65 13.52 0.01
N ALA A 122 -8.96 13.75 -0.06
CA ALA A 122 -9.56 14.57 -1.11
C ALA A 122 -9.19 16.06 -1.02
N SER A 123 -8.88 16.58 0.18
CA SER A 123 -8.48 17.98 0.34
C SER A 123 -7.04 18.27 -0.08
N GLY A 124 -6.20 17.24 -0.23
CA GLY A 124 -4.79 17.40 -0.62
C GLY A 124 -3.79 16.78 0.34
N GLY A 125 -4.23 16.05 1.37
CA GLY A 125 -3.32 15.35 2.27
C GLY A 125 -2.37 14.44 1.50
N SER A 126 -1.09 14.46 1.85
CA SER A 126 -0.06 13.67 1.16
C SER A 126 -0.06 12.23 1.67
N ALA A 127 -1.23 11.57 1.58
CA ALA A 127 -1.47 10.22 2.02
C ALA A 127 -2.57 9.57 1.17
N GLY A 128 -2.44 8.28 0.86
CA GLY A 128 -3.34 7.56 -0.03
C GLY A 128 -4.44 6.76 0.68
N PRO A 129 -5.36 6.15 -0.09
CA PRO A 129 -6.51 5.43 0.44
C PRO A 129 -6.20 4.01 0.95
N GLU A 130 -4.96 3.53 0.83
CA GLU A 130 -4.57 2.17 1.17
C GLU A 130 -4.84 1.82 2.63
N ALA A 131 -4.40 2.65 3.58
CA ALA A 131 -4.53 2.34 5.00
C ALA A 131 -6.00 2.35 5.48
N PRO A 132 -6.82 3.36 5.12
CA PRO A 132 -8.25 3.34 5.40
C PRO A 132 -8.97 2.11 4.85
N LEU A 133 -8.73 1.76 3.58
CA LEU A 133 -9.39 0.61 2.94
C LEU A 133 -8.98 -0.71 3.60
N VAL A 134 -7.70 -0.89 3.88
CA VAL A 134 -7.18 -2.09 4.54
C VAL A 134 -7.79 -2.27 5.93
N GLN A 135 -7.97 -1.19 6.68
CA GLN A 135 -8.65 -1.25 7.97
C GLN A 135 -10.13 -1.61 7.82
N VAL A 136 -10.86 -0.92 6.93
CA VAL A 136 -12.31 -1.10 6.79
C VAL A 136 -12.64 -2.49 6.25
N VAL A 137 -11.93 -2.95 5.22
CA VAL A 137 -12.17 -4.27 4.63
C VAL A 137 -11.60 -5.39 5.51
N GLY A 138 -10.43 -5.18 6.14
CA GLY A 138 -9.86 -6.14 7.09
C GLY A 138 -10.77 -6.37 8.32
N SER A 139 -11.32 -5.30 8.89
CA SER A 139 -12.29 -5.39 10.00
C SER A 139 -13.64 -5.95 9.56
N THR A 140 -14.04 -5.75 8.30
CA THR A 140 -15.19 -6.46 7.72
C THR A 140 -14.94 -7.96 7.68
N GLY A 141 -13.72 -8.39 7.33
CA GLY A 141 -13.29 -9.79 7.44
C GLY A 141 -13.42 -10.33 8.88
N THR A 142 -12.94 -9.58 9.87
CA THR A 142 -13.13 -9.92 11.30
C THR A 142 -14.63 -9.99 11.67
N TRP A 143 -15.45 -9.07 11.19
CA TRP A 143 -16.89 -9.02 11.48
C TRP A 143 -17.63 -10.24 10.91
N ILE A 144 -17.36 -10.60 9.65
CA ILE A 144 -17.90 -11.80 9.00
C ILE A 144 -17.49 -13.05 9.79
N ALA A 145 -16.20 -13.16 10.15
CA ALA A 145 -15.70 -14.28 10.94
C ALA A 145 -16.43 -14.40 12.29
N ARG A 146 -16.64 -13.29 13.00
CA ARG A 146 -17.38 -13.25 14.27
C ARG A 146 -18.84 -13.66 14.11
N LYS A 147 -19.52 -13.17 13.07
CA LYS A 147 -20.93 -13.52 12.78
C LYS A 147 -21.10 -15.01 12.54
N LEU A 148 -20.10 -15.64 11.89
CA LEU A 148 -20.03 -17.08 11.65
C LEU A 148 -19.39 -17.88 12.81
N ARG A 149 -19.06 -17.23 13.93
CA ARG A 149 -18.44 -17.83 15.12
C ARG A 149 -17.09 -18.51 14.87
N ILE A 150 -16.36 -18.08 13.84
CA ILE A 150 -14.99 -18.52 13.53
C ILE A 150 -14.01 -17.93 14.55
N LYS A 151 -13.01 -18.71 14.97
CA LYS A 151 -12.07 -18.37 16.05
C LYS A 151 -10.63 -18.72 15.67
N GLY A 152 -9.67 -18.22 16.44
CA GLY A 152 -8.25 -18.57 16.30
C GLY A 152 -7.64 -18.11 14.97
N GLU A 153 -6.79 -18.95 14.39
CA GLU A 153 -6.05 -18.66 13.15
C GLU A 153 -6.96 -18.47 11.93
N ASP A 154 -8.13 -19.12 11.88
CA ASP A 154 -9.09 -18.94 10.78
C ASP A 154 -9.68 -17.52 10.79
N LEU A 155 -9.94 -16.95 11.97
CA LEU A 155 -10.39 -15.56 12.09
C LEU A 155 -9.30 -14.59 11.65
N ARG A 156 -8.06 -14.84 12.07
CA ARG A 156 -6.90 -14.05 11.63
C ARG A 156 -6.75 -14.13 10.11
N SER A 157 -6.88 -15.32 9.54
CA SER A 157 -6.80 -15.56 8.11
C SER A 157 -7.89 -14.82 7.32
N LEU A 158 -9.13 -14.76 7.82
CA LEU A 158 -10.20 -13.96 7.20
C LEU A 158 -9.96 -12.46 7.29
N SER A 159 -9.34 -12.00 8.37
CA SER A 159 -9.01 -10.59 8.55
C SER A 159 -7.88 -10.18 7.60
N ILE A 160 -6.85 -11.03 7.47
CA ILE A 160 -5.78 -10.87 6.47
C ILE A 160 -6.35 -10.96 5.04
N ALA A 161 -7.31 -11.85 4.78
CA ALA A 161 -7.96 -11.94 3.47
C ALA A 161 -8.72 -10.66 3.12
N GLY A 162 -9.40 -10.03 4.09
CA GLY A 162 -10.00 -8.71 3.92
C GLY A 162 -8.94 -7.61 3.64
N MET A 163 -7.82 -7.61 4.36
CA MET A 163 -6.71 -6.68 4.09
C MET A 163 -6.16 -6.86 2.67
N ALA A 164 -5.94 -8.10 2.24
CA ALA A 164 -5.48 -8.45 0.90
C ALA A 164 -6.46 -8.00 -0.19
N ALA A 165 -7.77 -8.20 0.04
CA ALA A 165 -8.83 -7.72 -0.85
C ALA A 165 -8.78 -6.20 -1.05
N ALA A 166 -8.53 -5.42 0.01
CA ALA A 166 -8.39 -3.97 -0.08
C ALA A 166 -7.13 -3.54 -0.83
N PHE A 167 -5.96 -4.10 -0.50
CA PHE A 167 -4.72 -3.78 -1.22
C PHE A 167 -4.83 -4.12 -2.72
N THR A 168 -5.45 -5.25 -3.04
CA THR A 168 -5.65 -5.67 -4.42
C THR A 168 -6.59 -4.76 -5.18
N ALA A 169 -7.69 -4.33 -4.56
CA ALA A 169 -8.61 -3.39 -5.18
C ALA A 169 -7.89 -2.07 -5.57
N LEU A 170 -7.02 -1.57 -4.69
CA LEU A 170 -6.30 -0.33 -4.93
C LEU A 170 -5.15 -0.45 -5.92
N PHE A 171 -4.34 -1.52 -5.81
CA PHE A 171 -3.12 -1.67 -6.63
C PHE A 171 -3.31 -2.50 -7.89
N GLY A 172 -4.49 -3.11 -8.08
CA GLY A 172 -4.80 -3.93 -9.24
C GLY A 172 -3.96 -5.21 -9.38
N ALA A 173 -3.28 -5.64 -8.31
CA ALA A 173 -2.32 -6.75 -8.33
C ALA A 173 -2.68 -7.81 -7.27
N PRO A 174 -3.50 -8.84 -7.58
CA PRO A 174 -3.97 -9.81 -6.59
C PRO A 174 -2.87 -10.54 -5.83
N LEU A 175 -1.81 -10.96 -6.52
CA LEU A 175 -0.65 -11.60 -5.89
C LEU A 175 0.12 -10.61 -5.02
N GLY A 176 0.35 -9.39 -5.52
CA GLY A 176 1.06 -8.33 -4.82
C GLY A 176 0.34 -7.91 -3.53
N GLY A 177 -0.97 -7.61 -3.61
CA GLY A 177 -1.79 -7.22 -2.46
C GLY A 177 -1.93 -8.32 -1.41
N SER A 178 -2.03 -9.59 -1.84
CA SER A 178 -2.07 -10.75 -0.93
C SER A 178 -0.78 -10.91 -0.15
N LEU A 179 0.36 -10.86 -0.83
CA LEU A 179 1.67 -10.95 -0.19
C LEU A 179 1.93 -9.72 0.68
N PHE A 180 1.51 -8.52 0.24
CA PHE A 180 1.68 -7.30 1.01
C PHE A 180 0.97 -7.38 2.37
N ALA A 181 -0.27 -7.87 2.40
CA ALA A 181 -1.05 -8.06 3.64
C ALA A 181 -0.36 -9.01 4.65
N LEU A 182 0.40 -9.97 4.15
CA LEU A 182 1.18 -10.92 4.95
C LEU A 182 2.53 -10.36 5.39
N GLU A 183 3.26 -9.72 4.48
CA GLU A 183 4.61 -9.20 4.71
C GLU A 183 4.64 -8.02 5.67
N ILE A 184 3.69 -7.09 5.55
CA ILE A 184 3.69 -5.85 6.34
C ILE A 184 3.60 -6.09 7.85
N GLN A 185 3.23 -7.29 8.27
CA GLN A 185 3.10 -7.62 9.68
C GLN A 185 4.46 -7.69 10.39
N HIS A 186 5.55 -8.00 9.69
CA HIS A 186 6.80 -8.40 10.34
C HIS A 186 8.03 -7.62 9.88
N HIS A 187 8.95 -7.38 10.82
CA HIS A 187 10.22 -6.69 10.53
C HIS A 187 11.35 -7.64 10.07
N LYS A 188 11.31 -8.91 10.46
CA LYS A 188 12.41 -9.89 10.27
C LYS A 188 12.01 -11.12 9.45
N HIS A 189 10.84 -11.69 9.74
CA HIS A 189 10.34 -12.89 9.07
C HIS A 189 9.34 -12.46 8.03
N ILE A 190 9.59 -12.75 6.75
CA ILE A 190 8.78 -12.23 5.63
C ILE A 190 7.30 -12.66 5.75
N SER A 191 7.01 -13.87 6.23
CA SER A 191 5.62 -14.28 6.48
C SER A 191 5.53 -15.31 7.61
N GLU A 192 4.92 -14.93 8.73
CA GLU A 192 4.58 -15.87 9.83
C GLU A 192 3.24 -16.59 9.54
N TYR A 193 2.34 -15.95 8.78
CA TYR A 193 0.96 -16.40 8.57
C TYR A 193 0.74 -17.03 7.19
N TYR A 194 1.64 -17.93 6.76
CA TYR A 194 1.58 -18.57 5.43
C TYR A 194 0.24 -19.30 5.15
N GLN A 195 -0.46 -19.76 6.20
CA GLN A 195 -1.78 -20.38 6.08
C GLN A 195 -2.85 -19.43 5.54
N ALA A 196 -2.67 -18.11 5.73
CA ALA A 196 -3.58 -17.09 5.22
C ALA A 196 -3.32 -16.72 3.74
N LEU A 197 -2.32 -17.30 3.08
CA LEU A 197 -1.99 -16.99 1.68
C LEU A 197 -3.12 -17.39 0.71
N MET A 198 -3.66 -18.61 0.82
CA MET A 198 -4.77 -19.04 -0.05
C MET A 198 -6.05 -18.22 0.19
N PRO A 199 -6.50 -17.99 1.45
CA PRO A 199 -7.60 -17.06 1.72
C PRO A 199 -7.38 -15.67 1.12
N ALA A 200 -6.17 -15.12 1.26
CA ALA A 200 -5.80 -13.81 0.75
C ALA A 200 -5.87 -13.74 -0.78
N LEU A 201 -5.33 -14.75 -1.48
CA LEU A 201 -5.35 -14.80 -2.94
C LEU A 201 -6.78 -14.91 -3.49
N VAL A 202 -7.60 -15.79 -2.93
CA VAL A 202 -8.99 -15.99 -3.38
C VAL A 202 -9.84 -14.73 -3.15
N ALA A 203 -9.70 -14.11 -1.96
CA ALA A 203 -10.38 -12.86 -1.65
C ALA A 203 -9.89 -11.71 -2.54
N SER A 204 -8.58 -11.66 -2.83
CA SER A 204 -7.98 -10.65 -3.71
C SER A 204 -8.51 -10.75 -5.14
N CYS A 205 -8.53 -11.95 -5.73
CA CYS A 205 -9.03 -12.12 -7.11
C CYS A 205 -10.50 -11.72 -7.25
N SER A 206 -11.34 -12.10 -6.28
CA SER A 206 -12.76 -11.72 -6.30
C SER A 206 -12.96 -10.23 -6.04
N SER A 207 -12.19 -9.63 -5.13
CA SER A 207 -12.20 -8.17 -4.89
C SER A 207 -11.81 -7.39 -6.13
N TYR A 208 -10.76 -7.82 -6.85
CA TYR A 208 -10.30 -7.16 -8.07
C TYR A 208 -11.40 -7.09 -9.14
N VAL A 209 -12.08 -8.23 -9.40
CA VAL A 209 -13.15 -8.29 -10.39
C VAL A 209 -14.29 -7.35 -10.01
N ILE A 210 -14.75 -7.38 -8.75
CA ILE A 210 -15.85 -6.52 -8.30
C ILE A 210 -15.45 -5.05 -8.32
N PHE A 211 -14.22 -4.72 -7.92
CA PHE A 211 -13.71 -3.35 -7.97
C PHE A 211 -13.77 -2.80 -9.39
N LEU A 212 -13.23 -3.53 -10.37
CA LEU A 212 -13.25 -3.12 -11.78
C LEU A 212 -14.67 -2.97 -12.34
N LEU A 213 -15.60 -3.86 -11.94
CA LEU A 213 -17.00 -3.77 -12.36
C LEU A 213 -17.71 -2.50 -11.86
N ILE A 214 -17.31 -1.99 -10.68
CA ILE A 214 -17.91 -0.80 -10.07
C ILE A 214 -17.24 0.49 -10.58
N THR A 215 -15.91 0.50 -10.65
CA THR A 215 -15.15 1.72 -11.00
C THR A 215 -15.00 1.91 -12.50
N HIS A 216 -15.18 0.85 -13.30
CA HIS A 216 -14.94 0.85 -14.75
C HIS A 216 -13.52 1.27 -15.15
N ILE A 217 -12.57 1.22 -14.21
CA ILE A 217 -11.16 1.46 -14.48
C ILE A 217 -10.63 0.31 -15.35
N GLY A 218 -9.78 0.65 -16.32
CA GLY A 218 -9.20 -0.32 -17.25
C GLY A 218 -8.27 -1.33 -16.56
N ILE A 219 -8.00 -2.44 -17.25
CA ILE A 219 -6.98 -3.41 -16.85
C ILE A 219 -5.65 -2.99 -17.47
N GLY A 220 -4.66 -2.67 -16.65
CA GLY A 220 -3.32 -2.32 -17.13
C GLY A 220 -2.46 -1.63 -16.06
N PRO A 221 -1.25 -1.21 -16.45
CA PRO A 221 -0.40 -0.37 -15.61
C PRO A 221 -1.13 0.92 -15.22
N THR A 222 -0.92 1.33 -13.98
CA THR A 222 -1.44 2.59 -13.45
C THR A 222 -0.64 3.79 -13.94
N TRP A 223 0.68 3.62 -14.08
CA TRP A 223 1.59 4.66 -14.53
C TRP A 223 2.24 4.26 -15.85
N VAL A 224 2.35 5.22 -16.76
CA VAL A 224 2.91 5.00 -18.09
C VAL A 224 4.41 5.24 -18.07
N PHE A 225 5.17 4.19 -17.79
CA PHE A 225 6.64 4.26 -17.83
C PHE A 225 7.18 4.15 -19.27
N PRO A 226 8.34 4.78 -19.56
CA PRO A 226 9.03 4.57 -20.81
C PRO A 226 9.37 3.08 -21.02
N MET A 227 9.41 2.63 -22.28
CA MET A 227 9.81 1.25 -22.56
C MET A 227 11.24 0.98 -22.07
N PHE A 228 11.37 -0.07 -21.27
CA PHE A 228 12.66 -0.61 -20.86
C PHE A 228 13.17 -1.57 -21.94
N ALA A 229 14.43 -1.39 -22.37
CA ALA A 229 15.08 -2.28 -23.34
C ALA A 229 15.39 -3.64 -22.70
N THR A 230 15.92 -4.61 -23.46
CA THR A 230 16.30 -5.90 -22.87
C THR A 230 17.34 -5.73 -21.74
N PRO A 231 17.16 -6.33 -20.55
CA PRO A 231 18.10 -6.16 -19.45
C PRO A 231 19.48 -6.73 -19.79
N GLU A 232 20.51 -6.01 -19.41
CA GLU A 232 21.90 -6.45 -19.45
C GLU A 232 22.35 -6.99 -18.10
N LEU A 233 23.44 -7.76 -18.09
CA LEU A 233 23.98 -8.34 -16.85
C LEU A 233 24.45 -7.26 -15.85
N ASN A 234 24.79 -6.07 -16.34
CA ASN A 234 25.15 -4.94 -15.49
C ASN A 234 23.95 -4.31 -14.79
N ASP A 235 22.73 -4.48 -15.31
CA ASP A 235 21.51 -3.87 -14.76
C ASP A 235 21.19 -4.38 -13.35
N PHE A 236 21.60 -5.60 -13.01
CA PHE A 236 21.45 -6.12 -11.64
C PHE A 236 22.31 -5.35 -10.64
N PHE A 237 23.55 -5.03 -11.03
CA PHE A 237 24.46 -4.23 -10.20
C PHE A 237 23.97 -2.79 -10.10
N TYR A 238 23.56 -2.21 -11.24
CA TYR A 238 23.02 -0.86 -11.27
C TYR A 238 21.72 -0.72 -10.46
N ALA A 239 20.81 -1.70 -10.52
CA ALA A 239 19.60 -1.72 -9.71
C ALA A 239 19.92 -1.62 -8.20
N MET A 240 20.90 -2.37 -7.72
CA MET A 240 21.36 -2.28 -6.33
C MET A 240 22.00 -0.93 -6.02
N LEU A 241 22.78 -0.37 -6.96
CA LEU A 241 23.43 0.93 -6.79
C LEU A 241 22.40 2.07 -6.68
N TYR A 242 21.41 2.12 -7.58
CA TYR A 242 20.32 3.10 -7.53
C TYR A 242 19.44 2.91 -6.30
N ALA A 243 19.26 1.66 -5.87
CA ALA A 243 18.55 1.35 -4.62
C ALA A 243 19.22 1.95 -3.39
N LEU A 244 20.53 2.22 -3.39
CA LEU A 244 21.19 2.91 -2.27
C LEU A 244 20.63 4.32 -2.08
N ALA A 245 20.38 5.05 -3.18
CA ALA A 245 19.79 6.39 -3.15
C ALA A 245 18.33 6.33 -2.64
N GLY A 246 17.52 5.39 -3.15
CA GLY A 246 16.16 5.18 -2.67
C GLY A 246 16.11 4.78 -1.19
N THR A 247 17.05 3.95 -0.74
CA THR A 247 17.20 3.57 0.67
C THR A 247 17.55 4.78 1.53
N ALA A 248 18.50 5.62 1.10
CA ALA A 248 18.87 6.84 1.81
C ALA A 248 17.68 7.79 1.98
N ALA A 249 16.85 7.94 0.95
CA ALA A 249 15.59 8.68 1.05
C ALA A 249 14.60 8.02 2.04
N GLY A 250 14.57 6.69 2.11
CA GLY A 250 13.79 5.96 3.12
C GLY A 250 14.25 6.24 4.56
N TRP A 251 15.57 6.31 4.79
CA TRP A 251 16.12 6.72 6.08
C TRP A 251 15.73 8.17 6.42
N LEU A 252 15.89 9.09 5.47
CA LEU A 252 15.49 10.48 5.63
C LEU A 252 14.00 10.59 5.97
N PHE A 253 13.13 9.84 5.28
CA PHE A 253 11.71 9.77 5.54
C PHE A 253 11.42 9.30 6.97
N ILE A 254 11.99 8.17 7.40
CA ILE A 254 11.76 7.61 8.75
C ILE A 254 12.21 8.61 9.82
N LEU A 255 13.37 9.25 9.65
CA LEU A 255 13.87 10.26 10.58
C LEU A 255 12.94 11.48 10.65
N THR A 256 12.49 11.97 9.50
CA THR A 256 11.59 13.13 9.42
C THR A 256 10.25 12.86 10.09
N VAL A 257 9.66 11.68 9.85
CA VAL A 257 8.41 11.27 10.50
C VAL A 257 8.61 11.15 12.02
N ARG A 258 9.72 10.58 12.49
CA ARG A 258 10.00 10.48 13.93
C ARG A 258 10.14 11.82 14.61
N GLN A 259 10.92 12.73 14.01
CA GLN A 259 11.11 14.08 14.54
C GLN A 259 9.78 14.84 14.56
N SER A 260 9.02 14.78 13.47
CA SER A 260 7.70 15.40 13.38
C SER A 260 6.74 14.83 14.44
N ARG A 261 6.77 13.51 14.68
CA ARG A 261 5.97 12.86 15.72
C ARG A 261 6.31 13.39 17.11
N VAL A 262 7.58 13.65 17.42
CA VAL A 262 7.99 14.27 18.70
C VAL A 262 7.42 15.69 18.83
N VAL A 263 7.49 16.50 17.77
CA VAL A 263 6.96 17.87 17.75
C VAL A 263 5.44 17.87 17.94
N PHE A 264 4.70 17.09 17.16
CA PHE A 264 3.23 17.00 17.27
C PHE A 264 2.76 16.34 18.58
N LYS A 265 3.56 15.48 19.21
CA LYS A 265 3.27 14.95 20.55
C LYS A 265 3.38 16.01 21.64
N LYS A 266 4.32 16.96 21.53
CA LYS A 266 4.45 18.09 22.47
C LYS A 266 3.28 19.07 22.39
N LEU A 267 2.56 19.11 21.27
CA LEU A 267 1.37 19.92 21.10
C LEU A 267 0.19 19.30 21.87
N SER A 268 -0.05 19.79 23.10
CA SER A 268 -1.12 19.37 24.00
C SER A 268 -2.46 20.04 23.67
N VAL A 269 -2.93 19.86 22.43
CA VAL A 269 -4.21 20.40 21.94
C VAL A 269 -5.15 19.27 21.53
N PRO A 270 -6.48 19.50 21.49
CA PRO A 270 -7.42 18.54 20.95
C PRO A 270 -7.07 18.11 19.52
N ILE A 271 -7.44 16.88 19.15
CA ILE A 271 -7.09 16.28 17.86
C ILE A 271 -7.50 17.15 16.66
N TYR A 272 -8.64 17.82 16.73
CA TYR A 272 -9.13 18.69 15.65
C TYR A 272 -8.27 19.95 15.46
N ILE A 273 -7.73 20.54 16.52
CA ILE A 273 -6.77 21.65 16.41
C ILE A 273 -5.44 21.13 15.86
N LYS A 274 -4.99 19.97 16.33
CA LYS A 274 -3.74 19.34 15.87
C LYS A 274 -3.79 19.06 14.36
N MET A 275 -4.90 18.51 13.88
CA MET A 275 -5.11 18.23 12.47
C MET A 275 -5.29 19.51 11.65
N MET A 276 -5.95 20.55 12.18
CA MET A 276 -6.00 21.88 11.54
C MET A 276 -4.61 22.47 11.33
N VAL A 277 -3.74 22.42 12.35
CA VAL A 277 -2.34 22.86 12.26
C VAL A 277 -1.57 22.03 11.23
N GLY A 278 -1.78 20.71 11.20
CA GLY A 278 -1.25 19.84 10.15
C GLY A 278 -1.69 20.30 8.76
N GLY A 279 -2.98 20.59 8.59
CA GLY A 279 -3.56 21.11 7.34
C GLY A 279 -2.96 22.43 6.88
N LEU A 280 -2.73 23.37 7.81
CA LEU A 280 -2.04 24.63 7.51
C LEU A 280 -0.61 24.39 7.00
N LEU A 281 0.14 23.51 7.65
CA LEU A 281 1.52 23.20 7.24
C LEU A 281 1.56 22.51 5.87
N ILE A 282 0.73 21.49 5.66
CA ILE A 282 0.68 20.77 4.39
C ILE A 282 0.17 21.69 3.27
N GLY A 283 -0.87 22.49 3.54
CA GLY A 283 -1.40 23.47 2.59
C GLY A 283 -0.39 24.54 2.19
N THR A 284 0.47 24.96 3.13
CA THR A 284 1.57 25.89 2.83
C THR A 284 2.60 25.24 1.91
N ILE A 285 2.99 23.99 2.17
CA ILE A 285 3.91 23.24 1.29
C ILE A 285 3.28 23.07 -0.11
N ALA A 286 2.01 22.66 -0.18
CA ALA A 286 1.28 22.47 -1.43
C ALA A 286 1.10 23.78 -2.23
N TYR A 287 1.02 24.93 -1.56
CA TYR A 287 0.99 26.23 -2.25
C TYR A 287 2.30 26.53 -2.98
N PHE A 288 3.45 26.32 -2.33
CA PHE A 288 4.76 26.59 -2.94
C PHE A 288 5.20 25.48 -3.90
N VAL A 289 4.84 24.23 -3.61
CA VAL A 289 5.20 23.04 -4.41
C VAL A 289 3.93 22.23 -4.70
N PRO A 290 3.15 22.60 -5.73
CA PRO A 290 1.86 21.96 -6.02
C PRO A 290 1.94 20.45 -6.23
N LEU A 291 3.00 19.94 -6.85
CA LEU A 291 3.23 18.49 -7.07
C LEU A 291 3.41 17.69 -5.76
N SER A 292 3.59 18.36 -4.62
CA SER A 292 3.63 17.69 -3.31
C SER A 292 2.24 17.36 -2.75
N ARG A 293 1.18 17.97 -3.28
CA ARG A 293 -0.21 17.75 -2.86
C ARG A 293 -0.67 16.33 -3.22
N TYR A 294 -1.69 15.83 -2.52
CA TYR A 294 -2.33 14.53 -2.76
C TYR A 294 -1.39 13.33 -2.61
N PHE A 295 -1.94 12.15 -2.91
CA PHE A 295 -1.26 10.87 -2.71
C PHE A 295 -0.37 10.45 -3.88
N SER A 296 -0.21 11.31 -4.91
CA SER A 296 0.68 11.10 -6.04
C SER A 296 0.29 9.98 -6.99
N HIS A 297 -1.02 9.83 -7.23
CA HIS A 297 -1.50 8.97 -8.29
C HIS A 297 -1.32 9.65 -9.65
N ASP A 298 -1.91 10.83 -9.82
CA ASP A 298 -1.83 11.62 -11.05
C ASP A 298 -0.51 12.37 -11.16
N GLU A 299 -0.01 12.89 -10.04
CA GLU A 299 1.25 13.66 -10.02
C GLU A 299 2.46 12.84 -10.48
N LEU A 300 2.42 11.51 -10.34
CA LEU A 300 3.49 10.64 -10.83
C LEU A 300 3.53 10.60 -12.36
N ASN A 301 2.39 10.63 -13.04
CA ASN A 301 2.36 10.75 -14.50
C ASN A 301 2.92 12.11 -14.94
N VAL A 302 2.58 13.20 -14.25
CA VAL A 302 3.17 14.52 -14.50
C VAL A 302 4.70 14.48 -14.32
N LEU A 303 5.18 13.79 -13.27
CA LEU A 303 6.60 13.60 -13.02
C LEU A 303 7.32 12.81 -14.13
N LEU A 304 6.63 11.91 -14.83
CA LEU A 304 7.16 11.11 -15.94
C LEU A 304 7.11 11.84 -17.29
N GLU A 305 6.10 12.67 -17.51
CA GLU A 305 5.84 13.35 -18.78
C GLU A 305 6.59 14.68 -18.91
N GLU A 306 6.71 15.44 -17.82
CA GLU A 306 7.33 16.76 -17.81
C GLU A 306 8.84 16.70 -17.51
N GLN A 307 9.56 17.75 -17.90
CA GLN A 307 10.97 17.91 -17.59
C GLN A 307 11.14 18.93 -16.47
N PHE A 308 11.82 18.52 -15.39
CA PHE A 308 12.09 19.35 -14.24
C PHE A 308 13.58 19.63 -14.07
N THR A 309 13.91 20.81 -13.55
CA THR A 309 15.30 21.13 -13.20
C THR A 309 15.75 20.31 -11.99
N LEU A 310 17.06 20.03 -11.91
CA LEU A 310 17.64 19.30 -10.78
C LEU A 310 17.35 20.01 -9.43
N GLU A 311 17.43 21.34 -9.42
CA GLU A 311 17.10 22.16 -8.25
C GLU A 311 15.65 21.94 -7.78
N PHE A 312 14.70 21.99 -8.72
CA PHE A 312 13.29 21.76 -8.40
C PHE A 312 13.05 20.34 -7.87
N LEU A 313 13.71 19.32 -8.42
CA LEU A 313 13.57 17.95 -7.93
C LEU A 313 14.03 17.79 -6.47
N PHE A 314 15.11 18.47 -6.06
CA PHE A 314 15.53 18.47 -4.65
C PHE A 314 14.53 19.19 -3.74
N ILE A 315 13.97 20.32 -4.19
CA ILE A 315 12.90 21.03 -3.47
C ILE A 315 11.67 20.14 -3.34
N LEU A 316 11.24 19.50 -4.43
CA LEU A 316 10.11 18.58 -4.48
C LEU A 316 10.30 17.38 -3.56
N LEU A 317 11.50 16.79 -3.55
CA LEU A 317 11.84 15.67 -2.67
C LEU A 317 11.67 16.07 -1.18
N GLY A 318 12.25 17.20 -0.78
CA GLY A 318 12.12 17.70 0.59
C GLY A 318 10.68 18.05 0.95
N ALA A 319 9.99 18.76 0.06
CA ALA A 319 8.60 19.16 0.22
C ALA A 319 7.68 17.93 0.39
N LYS A 320 7.84 16.90 -0.46
CA LYS A 320 7.01 15.69 -0.40
C LYS A 320 7.26 14.91 0.88
N ILE A 321 8.51 14.70 1.28
CA ILE A 321 8.82 14.00 2.54
C ILE A 321 8.22 14.74 3.73
N LEU A 322 8.33 16.07 3.78
CA LEU A 322 7.72 16.87 4.85
C LEU A 322 6.19 16.83 4.81
N ALA A 323 5.58 16.91 3.63
CA ALA A 323 4.12 16.83 3.47
C ALA A 323 3.59 15.48 3.97
N ILE A 324 4.21 14.36 3.61
CA ILE A 324 3.84 13.04 4.12
C ILE A 324 4.04 12.98 5.64
N ALA A 325 5.19 13.44 6.14
CA ALA A 325 5.49 13.42 7.58
C ALA A 325 4.49 14.22 8.40
N PHE A 326 4.12 15.42 7.97
CA PHE A 326 3.10 16.23 8.65
C PHE A 326 1.70 15.63 8.53
N THR A 327 1.36 15.05 7.38
CA THR A 327 0.09 14.32 7.21
C THR A 327 -0.01 13.19 8.25
N VAL A 328 0.98 12.30 8.30
CA VAL A 328 0.96 11.14 9.20
C VAL A 328 1.04 11.55 10.67
N THR A 329 1.83 12.57 11.04
CA THR A 329 2.09 12.88 12.45
C THR A 329 1.12 13.86 13.09
N SER A 330 0.39 14.64 12.28
CA SER A 330 -0.68 15.53 12.77
C SER A 330 -2.01 14.80 13.02
N GLY A 331 -2.13 13.53 12.59
CA GLY A 331 -3.31 12.69 12.78
C GLY A 331 -4.24 12.60 11.57
N TRP A 332 -3.83 13.12 10.40
CA TRP A 332 -4.58 12.92 9.16
C TRP A 332 -4.61 11.44 8.76
N ARG A 333 -5.75 11.00 8.22
CA ARG A 333 -5.98 9.59 7.89
C ARG A 333 -5.70 9.31 6.42
N GLY A 334 -4.78 8.38 6.19
CA GLY A 334 -4.36 7.89 4.89
C GLY A 334 -3.11 7.01 5.05
N GLY A 335 -2.72 6.31 3.99
CA GLY A 335 -1.47 5.58 3.93
C GLY A 335 -0.35 6.38 3.28
N PHE A 336 0.88 5.89 3.33
CA PHE A 336 2.05 6.56 2.77
C PHE A 336 2.72 5.76 1.65
N ILE A 337 2.16 4.64 1.21
CA ILE A 337 2.79 3.73 0.24
C ILE A 337 2.91 4.41 -1.14
N ILE A 338 1.79 4.91 -1.68
CA ILE A 338 1.78 5.57 -3.00
C ILE A 338 2.65 6.85 -2.98
N PRO A 339 2.56 7.72 -1.94
CA PRO A 339 3.49 8.84 -1.80
C PRO A 339 4.97 8.42 -1.74
N LEU A 340 5.32 7.29 -1.12
CA LEU A 340 6.69 6.79 -1.11
C LEU A 340 7.17 6.34 -2.49
N PHE A 341 6.30 5.75 -3.30
CA PHE A 341 6.62 5.48 -4.71
C PHE A 341 6.94 6.77 -5.46
N PHE A 342 6.17 7.84 -5.25
CA PHE A 342 6.49 9.15 -5.84
C PHE A 342 7.82 9.73 -5.35
N VAL A 343 8.13 9.61 -4.05
CA VAL A 343 9.43 10.01 -3.50
C VAL A 343 10.55 9.21 -4.18
N GLY A 344 10.40 7.89 -4.33
CA GLY A 344 11.37 7.05 -5.02
C GLY A 344 11.54 7.40 -6.50
N ALA A 345 10.45 7.70 -7.21
CA ALA A 345 10.49 8.17 -8.59
C ALA A 345 11.25 9.50 -8.72
N THR A 346 10.99 10.45 -7.80
CA THR A 346 11.70 11.74 -7.74
C THR A 346 13.20 11.55 -7.50
N VAL A 347 13.58 10.66 -6.57
CA VAL A 347 14.99 10.28 -6.34
C VAL A 347 15.58 9.66 -7.60
N GLY A 348 14.84 8.82 -8.31
CA GLY A 348 15.27 8.23 -9.57
C GLY A 348 15.60 9.27 -10.64
N LEU A 349 14.78 10.32 -10.78
CA LEU A 349 15.06 11.43 -11.69
C LEU A 349 16.31 12.22 -11.29
N ILE A 350 16.51 12.44 -9.98
CA ILE A 350 17.73 13.07 -9.46
C ILE A 350 18.96 12.22 -9.80
N VAL A 351 18.89 10.91 -9.59
CA VAL A 351 19.98 9.97 -9.94
C VAL A 351 20.25 9.98 -11.44
N ASN A 352 19.21 9.97 -12.28
CA ASN A 352 19.35 10.02 -13.73
C ASN A 352 19.99 11.34 -14.22
N ALA A 353 19.68 12.46 -13.57
CA ALA A 353 20.30 13.75 -13.89
C ALA A 353 21.80 13.80 -13.55
N VAL A 354 22.23 13.08 -12.50
CA VAL A 354 23.64 13.00 -12.08
C VAL A 354 24.42 11.95 -12.88
N PHE A 355 23.78 10.83 -13.24
CA PHE A 355 24.36 9.73 -14.01
C PHE A 355 23.56 9.50 -15.31
N PRO A 356 23.65 10.42 -16.28
CA PRO A 356 22.91 10.30 -17.54
C PRO A 356 23.43 9.15 -18.40
N GLY A 357 22.57 8.62 -19.27
CA GLY A 357 22.92 7.57 -20.25
C GLY A 357 22.56 6.15 -19.82
N GLN A 358 21.91 5.99 -18.67
CA GLN A 358 21.39 4.71 -18.18
C GLN A 358 19.87 4.62 -18.39
N ASN A 359 19.30 3.42 -18.22
CA ASN A 359 17.88 3.22 -18.47
C ASN A 359 17.00 3.84 -17.36
N LEU A 360 16.33 4.95 -17.69
CA LEU A 360 15.51 5.73 -16.75
C LEU A 360 14.45 4.90 -15.99
N PRO A 361 13.60 4.08 -16.66
CA PRO A 361 12.68 3.17 -15.98
C PRO A 361 13.33 2.31 -14.89
N LEU A 362 14.51 1.74 -15.15
CA LEU A 362 15.22 0.93 -14.15
C LEU A 362 15.64 1.77 -12.96
N ILE A 363 16.24 2.95 -13.18
CA ILE A 363 16.67 3.86 -12.11
C ILE A 363 15.49 4.21 -11.20
N MET A 364 14.40 4.69 -11.80
CA MET A 364 13.21 5.12 -11.06
C MET A 364 12.57 3.96 -10.30
N VAL A 365 12.29 2.84 -10.95
CA VAL A 365 11.63 1.71 -10.30
C VAL A 365 12.52 1.07 -9.23
N SER A 366 13.85 1.04 -9.41
CA SER A 366 14.78 0.61 -8.36
C SER A 366 14.72 1.52 -7.13
N CYS A 367 14.70 2.85 -7.31
CA CYS A 367 14.56 3.78 -6.19
C CYS A 367 13.19 3.66 -5.50
N MET A 368 12.10 3.50 -6.26
CA MET A 368 10.73 3.24 -5.77
C MET A 368 10.65 1.96 -4.93
N ALA A 369 11.26 0.88 -5.42
CA ALA A 369 11.26 -0.40 -4.73
C ALA A 369 12.05 -0.32 -3.41
N ALA A 370 13.24 0.28 -3.47
CA ALA A 370 14.13 0.38 -2.33
C ALA A 370 13.54 1.23 -1.20
N ILE A 371 12.98 2.41 -1.50
CA ILE A 371 12.38 3.26 -0.48
C ILE A 371 11.19 2.58 0.19
N ASN A 372 10.30 1.96 -0.60
CA ASN A 372 9.12 1.32 -0.03
C ASN A 372 9.53 0.12 0.84
N ALA A 373 10.37 -0.78 0.33
CA ALA A 373 10.84 -1.94 1.10
C ALA A 373 11.63 -1.54 2.36
N CYS A 374 12.36 -0.42 2.33
CA CYS A 374 13.04 0.13 3.49
C CYS A 374 12.07 0.54 4.61
N VAL A 375 10.96 1.18 4.24
CA VAL A 375 9.98 1.72 5.18
C VAL A 375 8.95 0.67 5.64
N THR A 376 8.36 -0.07 4.69
CA THR A 376 7.25 -1.00 4.96
C THR A 376 7.71 -2.39 5.37
N ARG A 377 8.97 -2.74 5.08
CA ARG A 377 9.53 -4.09 5.26
C ARG A 377 8.90 -5.16 4.36
N THR A 378 8.46 -4.80 3.16
CA THR A 378 7.71 -5.71 2.26
C THR A 378 8.38 -5.93 0.89
N PRO A 379 9.55 -6.59 0.81
CA PRO A 379 10.35 -6.60 -0.41
C PRO A 379 9.73 -7.38 -1.58
N ILE A 380 9.08 -8.53 -1.35
CA ILE A 380 8.55 -9.37 -2.44
C ILE A 380 7.29 -8.73 -2.99
N SER A 381 6.37 -8.33 -2.12
CA SER A 381 5.13 -7.68 -2.54
C SER A 381 5.41 -6.36 -3.26
N THR A 382 6.34 -5.53 -2.78
CA THR A 382 6.75 -4.28 -3.45
C THR A 382 7.20 -4.54 -4.89
N THR A 383 7.99 -5.60 -5.11
CA THR A 383 8.48 -5.98 -6.43
C THR A 383 7.32 -6.29 -7.38
N ILE A 384 6.34 -7.07 -6.92
CA ILE A 384 5.16 -7.47 -7.71
C ILE A 384 4.25 -6.27 -7.98
N LEU A 385 4.01 -5.45 -6.95
CA LEU A 385 3.19 -4.25 -7.07
C LEU A 385 3.79 -3.29 -8.10
N LEU A 386 5.08 -2.97 -8.02
CA LEU A 386 5.72 -2.08 -8.98
C LEU A 386 5.72 -2.66 -10.39
N ALA A 387 6.05 -3.94 -10.56
CA ALA A 387 6.00 -4.57 -11.89
C ALA A 387 4.60 -4.47 -12.54
N THR A 388 3.53 -4.56 -11.74
CA THR A 388 2.15 -4.43 -12.23
C THR A 388 1.77 -2.98 -12.48
N LEU A 389 2.07 -2.08 -11.54
CA LEU A 389 1.67 -0.67 -11.58
C LEU A 389 2.42 0.13 -12.65
N THR A 390 3.68 -0.20 -12.93
CA THR A 390 4.51 0.49 -13.93
C THR A 390 4.56 -0.23 -15.27
N GLY A 391 4.08 -1.48 -15.33
CA GLY A 391 4.26 -2.34 -16.51
C GLY A 391 5.71 -2.82 -16.70
N PHE A 392 6.59 -2.63 -15.72
CA PHE A 392 7.98 -3.07 -15.82
C PHE A 392 8.07 -4.60 -15.75
N HIS A 393 8.23 -5.24 -16.90
CA HIS A 393 8.18 -6.69 -17.03
C HIS A 393 9.40 -7.42 -16.46
N HIS A 394 10.50 -6.72 -16.16
CA HIS A 394 11.73 -7.34 -15.66
C HIS A 394 11.74 -7.42 -14.13
N PHE A 395 11.18 -8.51 -13.63
CA PHE A 395 10.99 -8.73 -12.21
C PHE A 395 12.28 -8.78 -11.38
N ILE A 396 13.35 -9.34 -11.94
CA ILE A 396 14.57 -9.68 -11.19
C ILE A 396 15.34 -8.43 -10.73
N PRO A 397 15.66 -7.43 -11.58
CA PRO A 397 16.36 -6.22 -11.12
C PRO A 397 15.58 -5.46 -10.03
N ILE A 398 14.25 -5.37 -10.14
CA ILE A 398 13.40 -4.75 -9.11
C ILE A 398 13.55 -5.51 -7.79
N LEU A 399 13.58 -6.84 -7.82
CA LEU A 399 13.74 -7.66 -6.62
C LEU A 399 15.07 -7.36 -5.91
N PHE A 400 16.17 -7.25 -6.66
CA PHE A 400 17.47 -6.88 -6.09
C PHE A 400 17.42 -5.50 -5.43
N ALA A 401 16.87 -4.49 -6.10
CA ALA A 401 16.70 -3.15 -5.55
C ALA A 401 15.82 -3.13 -4.29
N SER A 402 14.71 -3.86 -4.31
CA SER A 402 13.78 -4.01 -3.19
C SER A 402 14.46 -4.67 -1.98
N LEU A 403 15.23 -5.74 -2.21
CA LEU A 403 16.00 -6.41 -1.17
C LEU A 403 17.11 -5.52 -0.60
N THR A 404 17.78 -4.72 -1.42
CA THR A 404 18.75 -3.72 -0.95
C THR A 404 18.09 -2.77 0.05
N GLY A 405 16.93 -2.21 -0.28
CA GLY A 405 16.16 -1.36 0.63
C GLY A 405 15.76 -2.06 1.92
N PHE A 406 15.28 -3.30 1.83
CA PHE A 406 14.87 -4.10 2.99
C PHE A 406 16.04 -4.41 3.94
N PHE A 407 17.18 -4.85 3.43
CA PHE A 407 18.34 -5.25 4.23
C PHE A 407 19.09 -4.06 4.83
N LEU A 408 19.12 -2.92 4.14
CA LEU A 408 19.77 -1.69 4.61
C LEU A 408 18.83 -0.80 5.43
N ALA A 409 17.59 -1.21 5.67
CA ALA A 409 16.63 -0.47 6.49
C ALA A 409 17.07 -0.36 7.97
N PRO A 410 16.74 0.75 8.66
CA PRO A 410 17.15 0.97 10.04
C PRO A 410 16.56 -0.07 10.99
N LYS A 411 17.34 -0.54 11.98
CA LYS A 411 16.94 -1.58 12.94
C LYS A 411 15.58 -1.32 13.61
N THR A 412 15.28 -0.05 13.88
CA THR A 412 13.99 0.37 14.40
C THR A 412 13.07 0.70 13.22
N PRO A 413 12.01 -0.08 12.93
CA PRO A 413 11.07 0.21 11.86
C PRO A 413 10.24 1.46 12.17
N LEU A 414 9.55 1.98 11.15
CA LEU A 414 8.58 3.06 11.32
C LEU A 414 7.29 2.55 11.99
N ILE A 415 6.87 1.34 11.61
CA ILE A 415 5.73 0.62 12.19
C ILE A 415 6.25 -0.17 13.39
N ASN A 416 6.11 0.39 14.59
CA ASN A 416 6.69 -0.17 15.81
C ASN A 416 6.16 -1.59 16.10
N ALA A 417 4.90 -1.87 15.79
CA ALA A 417 4.28 -3.18 15.98
C ALA A 417 4.98 -4.31 15.22
N GLN A 418 5.75 -3.99 14.17
CA GLN A 418 6.54 -4.98 13.44
C GLN A 418 7.65 -5.59 14.30
N LEU A 419 8.19 -4.89 15.31
CA LEU A 419 9.32 -5.33 16.15
C LEU A 419 9.02 -6.59 16.99
N GLY A 420 7.76 -6.90 17.29
CA GLY A 420 7.45 -8.05 18.15
C GLY A 420 7.47 -7.76 19.65
N MET A 421 7.73 -6.52 20.05
CA MET A 421 7.67 -6.13 21.46
C MET A 421 6.26 -5.67 21.79
N LYS A 422 5.63 -6.24 22.83
CA LYS A 422 4.39 -5.69 23.39
C LYS A 422 4.76 -4.37 24.09
N GLU A 423 4.12 -3.27 23.68
CA GLU A 423 4.14 -2.01 24.45
C GLU A 423 3.35 -2.16 25.75
#